data_AF-A0A416HFI9-F1
#
_entry.id   AF-A0A416HFI9-F1
#
_cell.length_a   1.000
_cell.length_b   1.000
_cell.length_c   1.000
_cell.angle_alpha   90.00
_cell.angle_beta   90.00
_cell.angle_gamma   90.00
#
_symmetry.space_group_name_H-M   'P 1'
#
loop_
_entity.id
_entity.type
_entity.pdbx_description
1 polymer ?
#
loop_
_entity_poly.entity_id
_entity_poly.type
_entity_poly.pdbx_seq_one_letter_code
_entity_poly.pdbx_strand_id
1 'polypeptide(L)'
;MAAKADTTAGIRKLWGIAKSPELRLSDEDLHLVVQAHTGKDSIKELNNRELNTCIRVLLNMKDSAKGKNGSTKRRRSGNPATENQRKKVYKLTQELGWEKPARVNGLCMKMFKVSSVEWLNYQQCSKLIEALKSMAARKEKQDEGLQADNNSQG
;
A
#
# COMPACT_ATOMS: atom_id res chain seq x y z
N MET A 1 -42.75 -2.82 7.40
CA MET A 1 -42.15 -1.47 7.46
C MET A 1 -40.67 -1.53 7.91
N ALA A 2 -39.78 -2.21 7.17
CA ALA A 2 -38.36 -2.39 7.57
C ALA A 2 -37.34 -1.57 6.74
N ALA A 3 -37.75 -0.98 5.60
CA ALA A 3 -36.80 -0.40 4.64
C ALA A 3 -36.16 0.96 5.04
N LYS A 4 -36.79 1.74 5.93
CA LYS A 4 -36.31 3.11 6.29
C LYS A 4 -35.21 3.14 7.36
N ALA A 5 -35.07 2.07 8.14
CA ALA A 5 -34.04 1.99 9.19
C ALA A 5 -32.65 1.79 8.58
N ASP A 6 -32.52 0.88 7.61
CA ASP A 6 -31.27 0.57 6.91
C ASP A 6 -30.70 1.76 6.13
N THR A 7 -31.58 2.54 5.50
CA THR A 7 -31.18 3.77 4.78
C THR A 7 -30.58 4.81 5.73
N THR A 8 -31.07 4.91 6.97
CA THR A 8 -30.59 5.92 7.93
C THR A 8 -29.15 5.65 8.37
N ALA A 9 -28.81 4.38 8.63
CA ALA A 9 -27.44 3.99 8.95
C ALA A 9 -26.49 4.19 7.75
N GLY A 10 -26.95 3.87 6.54
CA GLY A 10 -26.18 4.11 5.32
C GLY A 10 -25.93 5.59 5.03
N ILE A 11 -26.91 6.47 5.28
CA ILE A 11 -26.75 7.92 5.11
C ILE A 11 -25.69 8.47 6.06
N ARG A 12 -25.70 8.05 7.33
CA ARG A 12 -24.65 8.44 8.30
C ARG A 12 -23.26 8.01 7.83
N LYS A 13 -23.14 6.79 7.30
CA LYS A 13 -21.88 6.27 6.76
C LYS A 13 -21.41 7.07 5.54
N LEU A 14 -22.32 7.41 4.63
CA LEU A 14 -22.03 8.22 3.45
C LEU A 14 -21.42 9.58 3.85
N TRP A 15 -22.08 10.29 4.77
CA TRP A 15 -21.58 11.57 5.29
C TRP A 15 -20.25 11.44 6.02
N GLY A 16 -20.08 10.41 6.84
CA GLY A 16 -18.83 10.15 7.55
C GLY A 16 -17.64 9.91 6.62
N ILE A 17 -17.85 9.28 5.47
CA ILE A 17 -16.80 9.09 4.46
C ILE A 17 -16.55 10.39 3.70
N ALA A 18 -17.61 11.10 3.27
CA ALA A 18 -17.48 12.35 2.51
C ALA A 18 -16.69 13.43 3.28
N LYS A 19 -16.95 13.54 4.58
CA LYS A 19 -16.30 14.50 5.48
C LYS A 19 -14.98 14.00 6.06
N SER A 20 -14.48 12.83 5.64
CA SER A 20 -13.24 12.31 6.18
C SER A 20 -12.04 13.17 5.79
N PRO A 21 -10.94 13.18 6.60
CA PRO A 21 -9.79 14.04 6.36
C PRO A 21 -9.14 13.90 4.99
N GLU A 22 -9.33 12.76 4.33
CA GLU A 22 -8.80 12.44 3.01
C GLU A 22 -9.64 13.01 1.86
N LEU A 23 -10.96 13.17 2.04
CA LEU A 23 -11.86 13.66 1.00
C LEU A 23 -12.28 15.11 1.20
N ARG A 24 -12.61 15.50 2.44
CA ARG A 24 -13.02 16.87 2.81
C ARG A 24 -14.07 17.47 1.85
N LEU A 25 -15.00 16.66 1.37
CA LEU A 25 -16.01 17.12 0.42
C LEU A 25 -16.91 18.16 1.09
N SER A 26 -17.22 19.25 0.39
CA SER A 26 -18.30 20.16 0.80
C SER A 26 -19.66 19.45 0.69
N ASP A 27 -20.71 20.06 1.23
CA ASP A 27 -22.06 19.52 1.09
C ASP A 27 -22.48 19.51 -0.39
N GLU A 28 -22.17 20.59 -1.12
CA GLU A 28 -22.41 20.73 -2.55
C GLU A 28 -21.68 19.65 -3.36
N ASP A 29 -20.39 19.41 -3.08
CA ASP A 29 -19.62 18.38 -3.79
C ASP A 29 -20.21 16.98 -3.56
N LEU A 30 -20.70 16.70 -2.35
CA LEU A 30 -21.35 15.42 -2.06
C LEU A 30 -22.65 15.27 -2.86
N HIS A 31 -23.45 16.34 -2.95
CA HIS A 31 -24.67 16.34 -3.76
C HIS A 31 -24.37 16.15 -5.25
N LEU A 32 -23.31 16.77 -5.78
CA LEU A 32 -22.86 16.56 -7.16
C LEU A 32 -22.44 15.11 -7.41
N VAL A 33 -21.70 14.48 -6.48
CA VAL A 33 -21.33 13.05 -6.58
C VAL A 33 -22.58 12.17 -6.59
N VAL A 34 -23.58 12.47 -5.75
CA VAL A 34 -24.83 11.72 -5.70
C VAL A 34 -25.61 11.86 -7.00
N GLN A 35 -25.75 13.09 -7.50
CA GLN A 35 -26.43 13.39 -8.76
C GLN A 35 -25.75 12.68 -9.93
N ALA A 36 -24.42 12.73 -10.02
CA ALA A 36 -23.66 12.09 -11.10
C ALA A 36 -23.82 10.56 -11.14
N HIS A 37 -23.97 9.90 -9.99
CA HIS A 37 -24.02 8.44 -9.90
C HIS A 37 -25.43 7.84 -9.80
N THR A 38 -26.44 8.66 -9.50
CA THR A 38 -27.82 8.19 -9.26
C THR A 38 -28.88 8.98 -10.02
N GLY A 39 -28.54 10.16 -10.56
CA GLY A 39 -29.48 11.08 -11.20
C GLY A 39 -30.40 11.82 -10.21
N LYS A 40 -30.16 11.71 -8.90
CA LYS A 40 -31.00 12.31 -7.86
C LYS A 40 -30.33 13.51 -7.22
N ASP A 41 -31.13 14.52 -6.92
CA ASP A 41 -30.65 15.77 -6.31
C ASP A 41 -30.46 15.62 -4.79
N SER A 42 -31.17 14.68 -4.16
CA SER A 42 -31.19 14.52 -2.72
C SER A 42 -30.79 13.12 -2.25
N ILE A 43 -29.87 13.07 -1.28
CA ILE A 43 -29.47 11.85 -0.58
C ILE A 43 -30.66 11.15 0.09
N LYS A 44 -31.71 11.91 0.47
CA LYS A 44 -32.91 11.37 1.11
C LYS A 44 -33.79 10.56 0.15
N GLU A 45 -33.63 10.75 -1.16
CA GLU A 45 -34.38 10.05 -2.20
C GLU A 45 -33.72 8.73 -2.62
N LEU A 46 -32.52 8.46 -2.11
CA LEU A 46 -31.77 7.25 -2.44
C LEU A 46 -32.43 6.01 -1.85
N ASN A 47 -32.55 4.97 -2.68
CA ASN A 47 -32.85 3.63 -2.19
C ASN A 47 -31.57 2.95 -1.67
N ASN A 48 -31.72 1.80 -0.99
CA ASN A 48 -30.58 1.08 -0.41
C ASN A 48 -29.50 0.68 -1.43
N ARG A 49 -29.85 0.43 -2.70
CA ARG A 49 -28.88 0.03 -3.74
C ARG A 49 -28.06 1.23 -4.22
N GLU A 50 -28.73 2.35 -4.47
CA GLU A 50 -28.10 3.61 -4.87
C GLU A 50 -27.21 4.13 -3.74
N LEU A 51 -27.69 4.10 -2.51
CA LEU A 51 -26.92 4.51 -1.33
C LEU A 51 -25.62 3.69 -1.18
N ASN A 52 -25.70 2.36 -1.34
CA ASN A 52 -24.52 1.49 -1.33
C ASN A 52 -23.57 1.76 -2.50
N THR A 53 -24.11 2.17 -3.66
CA THR A 53 -23.30 2.57 -4.82
C THR A 53 -22.51 3.84 -4.52
N CYS A 54 -23.17 4.88 -4.00
CA CYS A 54 -22.52 6.11 -3.57
C CYS A 54 -21.47 5.87 -2.47
N ILE A 55 -21.75 5.00 -1.49
CA ILE A 55 -20.77 4.60 -0.46
C ILE A 55 -19.54 3.96 -1.08
N ARG A 56 -19.70 3.05 -2.06
CA ARG A 56 -18.56 2.44 -2.76
C ARG A 56 -17.74 3.46 -3.54
N VAL A 57 -18.39 4.39 -4.24
CA VAL A 57 -17.71 5.48 -4.95
C VAL A 57 -16.87 6.30 -3.99
N LEU A 58 -17.45 6.76 -2.88
CA LEU A 58 -16.72 7.55 -1.89
C LEU A 58 -15.57 6.77 -1.24
N LEU A 59 -15.73 5.46 -0.99
CA LEU A 59 -14.64 4.62 -0.50
C LEU A 59 -13.50 4.53 -1.52
N ASN A 60 -13.81 4.30 -2.81
CA ASN A 60 -12.80 4.26 -3.87
C ASN A 60 -12.07 5.61 -4.02
N MET A 61 -12.79 6.72 -3.93
CA MET A 61 -12.21 8.06 -3.94
C MET A 61 -11.28 8.26 -2.74
N LYS A 62 -11.71 7.85 -1.54
CA LYS A 62 -10.93 7.94 -0.31
C LYS A 62 -9.66 7.10 -0.37
N ASP A 63 -9.74 5.87 -0.85
CA ASP A 63 -8.58 4.98 -1.00
C ASP A 63 -7.60 5.50 -2.06
N SER A 64 -8.12 6.08 -3.14
CA SER A 64 -7.31 6.76 -4.16
C SER A 64 -6.62 8.01 -3.60
N ALA A 65 -7.28 8.77 -2.73
CA ALA A 65 -6.70 9.92 -2.03
C ALA A 65 -5.60 9.49 -1.05
N LYS A 66 -5.79 8.37 -0.33
CA LYS A 66 -4.75 7.77 0.52
C LYS A 66 -3.52 7.32 -0.28
N GLY A 67 -3.73 6.80 -1.49
CA GLY A 67 -2.66 6.39 -2.40
C GLY A 67 -1.75 7.54 -2.87
N LYS A 68 -2.19 8.79 -2.77
CA LYS A 68 -1.37 9.98 -3.07
C LYS A 68 -0.38 10.32 -1.94
N ASN A 69 -0.65 9.89 -0.71
CA ASN A 69 0.22 10.13 0.47
C ASN A 69 1.28 9.01 0.63
N GLY A 70 2.29 9.03 -0.26
CA GLY A 70 3.65 8.58 0.03
C GLY A 70 3.98 7.07 -0.02
N SER A 71 3.13 6.18 0.50
CA SER A 71 3.53 4.77 0.70
C SER A 71 3.39 3.90 -0.57
N THR A 72 2.23 3.97 -1.24
CA THR A 72 1.95 3.15 -2.45
C THR A 72 2.58 3.74 -3.71
N LYS A 73 2.74 5.06 -3.79
CA LYS A 73 3.40 5.73 -4.92
C LYS A 73 4.88 5.36 -5.01
N ARG A 74 5.61 5.18 -3.89
CA ARG A 74 6.99 4.65 -3.92
C ARG A 74 7.05 3.23 -4.49
N ARG A 75 6.10 2.37 -4.15
CA ARG A 75 6.06 1.00 -4.70
C ARG A 75 5.76 0.96 -6.22
N ARG A 76 4.97 1.91 -6.72
CA ARG A 76 4.61 2.04 -8.16
C ARG A 76 5.48 3.00 -8.97
N SER A 77 6.29 3.83 -8.31
CA SER A 77 7.31 4.70 -8.92
C SER A 77 8.52 3.83 -9.30
N GLY A 78 9.04 4.01 -10.52
CA GLY A 78 10.20 3.27 -11.04
C GLY A 78 9.90 2.46 -12.30
N ASN A 79 10.90 1.72 -12.78
CA ASN A 79 10.81 0.98 -14.04
C ASN A 79 9.68 -0.08 -14.01
N PRO A 80 8.63 0.01 -14.85
CA PRO A 80 7.51 -0.94 -14.83
C PRO A 80 7.95 -2.39 -15.04
N ALA A 81 9.00 -2.61 -15.84
CA ALA A 81 9.51 -3.93 -16.18
C ALA A 81 10.13 -4.68 -14.98
N THR A 82 10.48 -3.97 -13.89
CA THR A 82 11.14 -4.57 -12.73
C THR A 82 10.25 -4.74 -11.51
N GLU A 83 8.94 -4.47 -11.59
CA GLU A 83 8.03 -4.46 -10.43
C GLU A 83 8.07 -5.77 -9.63
N ASN A 84 8.01 -6.93 -10.30
CA ASN A 84 8.07 -8.24 -9.65
C ASN A 84 9.42 -8.50 -8.95
N GLN A 85 10.52 -8.03 -9.55
CA GLN A 85 11.84 -8.13 -8.94
C GLN A 85 11.96 -7.21 -7.72
N ARG A 86 11.41 -6.00 -7.77
CA ARG A 86 11.39 -5.09 -6.61
C ARG A 86 10.59 -5.68 -5.45
N LYS A 87 9.43 -6.30 -5.72
CA LYS A 87 8.67 -7.04 -4.69
C LYS A 87 9.51 -8.12 -4.02
N LYS A 88 10.28 -8.89 -4.81
CA LYS A 88 11.18 -9.93 -4.30
C LYS A 88 12.33 -9.34 -3.47
N VAL A 89 12.93 -8.23 -3.90
CA VAL A 89 13.93 -7.49 -3.13
C VAL A 89 13.38 -7.09 -1.77
N TYR A 90 12.18 -6.50 -1.71
CA TYR A 90 11.57 -6.09 -0.44
C TYR A 90 11.28 -7.27 0.48
N LYS A 91 10.82 -8.42 -0.06
CA LYS A 91 10.61 -9.64 0.72
C LYS A 91 11.92 -10.14 1.34
N LEU A 92 12.98 -10.26 0.55
CA LEU A 92 14.30 -10.68 1.03
C LEU A 92 14.87 -9.70 2.08
N THR A 93 14.65 -8.39 1.92
CA THR A 93 15.08 -7.42 2.93
C THR A 93 14.32 -7.58 4.24
N GLN A 94 13.03 -7.95 4.20
CA GLN A 94 12.25 -8.22 5.40
C GLN A 94 12.75 -9.47 6.13
N GLU A 95 13.04 -10.55 5.40
CA GLU A 95 13.64 -11.78 5.95
C GLU A 95 15.00 -11.51 6.61
N LEU A 96 15.79 -10.59 6.05
CA LEU A 96 17.04 -10.13 6.65
C LEU A 96 16.88 -9.22 7.87
N GLY A 97 15.65 -8.76 8.18
CA GLY A 97 15.37 -7.78 9.24
C GLY A 97 15.75 -6.34 8.87
N TRP A 98 15.81 -6.02 7.57
CA TRP A 98 16.14 -4.68 7.09
C TRP A 98 14.88 -3.83 6.94
N GLU A 99 14.48 -3.19 8.02
CA GLU A 99 13.28 -2.35 8.04
C GLU A 99 13.45 -1.02 7.29
N LYS A 100 14.67 -0.47 7.28
CA LYS A 100 14.97 0.84 6.70
C LYS A 100 15.36 0.72 5.22
N PRO A 101 14.62 1.35 4.28
CA PRO A 101 14.93 1.28 2.84
C PRO A 101 16.29 1.89 2.49
N ALA A 102 16.82 2.79 3.33
CA ALA A 102 18.15 3.36 3.20
C ALA A 102 19.26 2.30 3.11
N ARG A 103 19.09 1.15 3.78
CA ARG A 103 20.10 0.08 3.77
C ARG A 103 20.19 -0.59 2.40
N VAL A 104 19.06 -0.92 1.79
CA VAL A 104 19.06 -1.50 0.44
C VAL A 104 19.45 -0.46 -0.62
N ASN A 105 19.06 0.80 -0.45
CA ASN A 105 19.48 1.88 -1.33
C ASN A 105 21.00 2.12 -1.25
N GLY A 106 21.60 2.04 -0.06
CA GLY A 106 23.05 2.08 0.11
C GLY A 106 23.77 0.94 -0.60
N LEU A 107 23.19 -0.27 -0.58
CA LEU A 107 23.72 -1.41 -1.33
C LEU A 107 23.63 -1.18 -2.86
N CYS A 108 22.51 -0.62 -3.34
CA CYS A 108 22.35 -0.23 -4.74
C CYS A 108 23.40 0.80 -5.16
N MET A 109 23.68 1.78 -4.28
CA MET A 109 24.69 2.79 -4.52
C MET A 109 26.09 2.19 -4.56
N LYS A 110 26.39 1.23 -3.67
CA LYS A 110 27.70 0.54 -3.65
C LYS A 110 27.93 -0.33 -4.89
N MET A 111 26.93 -1.11 -5.31
CA MET A 111 27.06 -2.10 -6.39
C MET A 111 26.89 -1.52 -7.78
N PHE A 112 25.92 -0.61 -7.96
CA PHE A 112 25.48 -0.16 -9.28
C PHE A 112 25.62 1.35 -9.47
N LYS A 113 26.05 2.10 -8.43
CA LYS A 113 26.07 3.57 -8.43
C LYS A 113 24.69 4.19 -8.69
N VAL A 114 23.64 3.46 -8.32
CA VAL A 114 22.24 3.89 -8.45
C VAL A 114 21.68 4.18 -7.06
N SER A 115 21.02 5.33 -6.91
CA SER A 115 20.56 5.83 -5.61
C SER A 115 19.39 5.06 -5.00
N SER A 116 18.62 4.31 -5.80
CA SER A 116 17.42 3.59 -5.33
C SER A 116 17.09 2.37 -6.19
N VAL A 117 16.45 1.39 -5.58
CA VAL A 117 15.95 0.17 -6.25
C VAL A 117 14.97 0.50 -7.38
N GLU A 118 14.21 1.58 -7.24
CA GLU A 118 13.20 2.02 -8.23
C GLU A 118 13.81 2.33 -9.60
N TRP A 119 15.09 2.70 -9.64
CA TRP A 119 15.83 3.10 -10.85
C TRP A 119 16.66 1.96 -11.46
N LEU A 120 16.64 0.77 -10.87
CA LEU A 120 17.40 -0.37 -11.39
C LEU A 120 16.71 -0.97 -12.62
N ASN A 121 17.54 -1.40 -13.58
CA ASN A 121 17.10 -2.22 -14.71
C ASN A 121 17.02 -3.70 -14.33
N TYR A 122 16.47 -4.52 -15.22
CA TYR A 122 16.20 -5.94 -14.97
C TYR A 122 17.46 -6.75 -14.56
N GLN A 123 18.59 -6.48 -15.24
CA GLN A 123 19.86 -7.17 -14.99
C GLN A 123 20.44 -6.79 -13.62
N GLN A 124 20.39 -5.51 -13.27
CA GLN A 124 20.84 -5.02 -11.98
C GLN A 124 19.95 -5.55 -10.84
N CYS A 125 18.63 -5.60 -11.05
CA CYS A 125 17.70 -6.19 -10.09
C CYS A 125 17.98 -7.69 -9.85
N SER A 126 18.27 -8.46 -10.90
CA SER A 126 18.65 -9.88 -10.77
C SER A 126 19.93 -10.04 -9.92
N LYS A 127 20.97 -9.24 -10.20
CA LYS A 127 22.22 -9.25 -9.41
C LYS A 127 21.99 -8.84 -7.95
N LEU A 128 21.11 -7.87 -7.70
CA LEU A 128 20.75 -7.44 -6.35
C LEU A 128 20.05 -8.56 -5.57
N ILE A 129 19.14 -9.29 -6.22
CA ILE A 129 18.43 -10.43 -5.62
C ILE A 129 19.43 -11.53 -5.21
N GLU A 130 20.39 -11.87 -6.07
CA GLU A 130 21.41 -12.89 -5.75
C GLU A 130 22.33 -12.43 -4.61
N ALA A 131 22.72 -11.14 -4.59
CA ALA A 131 23.47 -10.59 -3.47
C ALA A 131 22.68 -10.72 -2.16
N LEU A 132 21.39 -10.35 -2.14
CA LEU A 132 20.55 -10.44 -0.95
C LEU A 132 20.36 -11.89 -0.47
N LYS A 133 20.13 -12.84 -1.38
CA LYS A 133 20.09 -14.28 -1.02
C LYS A 133 21.39 -14.77 -0.42
N SER A 134 22.54 -14.38 -0.99
CA SER A 134 23.85 -14.77 -0.46
C SER A 134 24.09 -14.19 0.94
N MET A 135 23.56 -13.00 1.23
CA MET A 135 23.62 -12.40 2.56
C MET A 135 22.69 -13.12 3.55
N ALA A 136 21.49 -13.53 3.12
CA ALA A 136 20.57 -14.31 3.95
C ALA A 136 21.18 -15.66 4.34
N ALA A 137 21.72 -16.40 3.37
CA ALA A 137 22.40 -17.67 3.64
C ALA A 137 23.62 -17.54 4.56
N ARG A 138 24.32 -16.38 4.55
CA ARG A 138 25.42 -16.12 5.49
C ARG A 138 24.92 -15.80 6.90
N LYS A 139 23.79 -15.12 7.03
CA LYS A 139 23.18 -14.80 8.32
C LYS A 139 22.70 -16.07 9.03
N GLU A 140 22.07 -16.99 8.29
CA GLU A 140 21.64 -18.29 8.81
C GLU A 140 22.83 -19.12 9.35
N LYS A 141 23.95 -19.17 8.62
CA LYS A 141 25.16 -19.87 9.07
C LYS A 141 25.84 -19.24 10.30
N GLN A 142 25.71 -17.93 10.50
CA GLN A 142 26.23 -17.27 11.70
C GLN A 142 25.33 -17.51 12.91
N ASP A 143 24.02 -17.61 12.72
CA ASP A 143 23.06 -17.95 13.78
C ASP A 143 23.22 -19.41 14.22
N GLU A 144 23.41 -20.35 13.27
CA GLU A 144 23.71 -21.76 13.56
C GLU A 144 25.06 -21.95 14.29
N GLY A 145 26.07 -21.13 13.95
CA GLY A 145 27.38 -21.15 14.60
C GLY A 145 27.40 -20.62 16.04
N LEU A 146 26.45 -19.75 16.42
CA LEU A 146 26.30 -19.15 17.75
C LEU A 146 25.43 -19.98 18.72
N GLN A 147 24.76 -21.02 18.22
CA GLN A 147 24.00 -21.97 19.04
C GLN A 147 24.82 -23.21 19.42
N ALA A 148 25.87 -23.54 18.66
CA ALA A 148 26.72 -24.71 18.90
C ALA A 148 27.72 -24.50 20.06
N ASP A 149 28.14 -23.27 20.30
CA ASP A 149 29.08 -22.81 21.33
C ASP A 149 28.42 -22.60 22.71
N ASN A 150 27.10 -22.45 22.79
CA ASN A 150 26.37 -22.36 24.06
C ASN A 150 26.08 -23.72 24.73
N ASN A 151 26.29 -24.86 24.05
CA ASN A 151 25.98 -26.19 24.57
C ASN A 151 27.20 -26.98 25.08
N SER A 152 28.36 -26.34 25.24
CA SER A 152 29.60 -26.99 25.72
C SER A 152 30.08 -26.55 27.11
N GLN A 153 29.26 -25.78 27.85
CA GLN A 153 29.48 -25.51 29.27
C GLN A 153 28.27 -25.97 30.08
N GLY A 154 28.18 -27.28 30.30
CA GLY A 154 27.26 -27.94 31.21
C GLY A 154 28.00 -29.05 31.95
#